data_AF-A0A1M7S5A2-F1
#
_entry.id   AF-A0A1M7S5A2-F1
#
_cell.length_a   1.000
_cell.length_b   1.000
_cell.length_c   1.000
_cell.angle_alpha   90.00
_cell.angle_beta   90.00
_cell.angle_gamma   90.00
#
_symmetry.space_group_name_H-M   'P 1'
#
loop_
_entity.id
_entity.type
_entity.pdbx_description
1 polymer ?
#
loop_
_entity_poly.entity_id
_entity_poly.type
_entity_poly.pdbx_seq_one_letter_code
_entity_poly.pdbx_strand_id
1 'polypeptide(L)'
;MIAEMNKKIISISSKRQLTIPGAFYAKLGFEDKAECIIRDNELVIRPARIDSNGEFAEEILSDLIKEGYSGQALLKEFKNRQAKVRPAVKKMLDDAHKMATGELESMSYDDVFGEEE
;
A
#
# COMPACT_ATOMS: atom_id res chain seq x y z
N MET A 1 10.25 -27.37 15.94
CA MET A 1 10.37 -27.34 14.47
C MET A 1 11.44 -26.31 14.13
N ILE A 2 12.55 -26.72 13.52
CA ILE A 2 13.60 -25.79 13.10
C ILE A 2 13.07 -25.14 11.83
N ALA A 3 12.72 -23.84 11.88
CA ALA A 3 12.40 -23.10 10.68
C ALA A 3 13.59 -23.22 9.72
N GLU A 4 13.37 -23.73 8.51
CA GLU A 4 14.41 -23.79 7.48
C GLU A 4 15.05 -22.41 7.35
N MET A 5 16.30 -22.34 7.76
CA MET A 5 17.06 -21.10 7.82
C MET A 5 17.43 -20.73 6.37
N ASN A 6 16.52 -20.03 5.68
CA ASN A 6 16.72 -19.49 4.34
C ASN A 6 17.72 -18.32 4.38
N LYS A 7 18.95 -18.60 4.80
CA LYS A 7 20.03 -17.62 4.95
C LYS A 7 21.04 -17.81 3.84
N LYS A 8 21.28 -16.75 3.07
CA LYS A 8 22.38 -16.69 2.10
C LYS A 8 23.16 -15.40 2.32
N ILE A 9 24.47 -15.52 2.53
CA ILE A 9 25.36 -14.37 2.60
C ILE A 9 25.60 -13.90 1.15
N ILE A 10 25.41 -12.61 0.90
CA ILE A 10 25.61 -11.99 -0.41
C ILE A 10 26.62 -10.85 -0.31
N SER A 11 27.31 -10.55 -1.40
CA SER A 11 28.18 -9.38 -1.49
C SER A 11 27.39 -8.13 -1.81
N ILE A 12 27.89 -6.99 -1.34
CA ILE A 12 27.38 -5.66 -1.69
C ILE A 12 28.43 -4.99 -2.57
N SER A 13 28.02 -4.49 -3.73
CA SER A 13 28.93 -3.81 -4.65
C SER A 13 29.37 -2.45 -4.10
N SER A 14 30.41 -1.85 -4.67
CA SER A 14 30.86 -0.49 -4.32
C SER A 14 29.77 0.57 -4.53
N LYS A 15 28.81 0.32 -5.42
CA LYS A 15 27.64 1.16 -5.66
C LYS A 15 26.47 0.85 -4.71
N ARG A 16 26.71 0.06 -3.66
CA ARG A 16 25.69 -0.38 -2.68
C ARG A 16 24.57 -1.20 -3.31
N GLN A 17 24.84 -1.85 -4.43
CA GLN A 17 23.89 -2.75 -5.07
C GLN A 17 24.08 -4.15 -4.51
N LEU A 18 22.98 -4.86 -4.29
CA LEU A 18 22.95 -6.26 -3.92
C LEU A 18 21.99 -6.99 -4.86
N THR A 19 22.27 -8.27 -5.11
CA THR A 19 21.41 -9.11 -5.94
C THR A 19 20.60 -10.03 -5.03
N ILE A 20 19.28 -9.97 -5.13
CA ILE A 20 18.40 -10.89 -4.39
C ILE A 20 18.59 -12.30 -4.97
N PRO A 21 18.91 -13.32 -4.15
CA PRO A 21 19.00 -14.70 -4.62
C PRO A 21 17.71 -15.15 -5.30
N GLY A 22 17.81 -15.80 -6.47
CA GLY A 22 16.63 -16.20 -7.25
C GLY A 22 15.59 -17.04 -6.50
N ALA A 23 16.04 -17.92 -5.59
CA ALA A 23 15.15 -18.69 -4.73
C ALA A 23 14.30 -17.81 -3.80
N PHE A 24 14.86 -16.70 -3.31
CA PHE A 24 14.13 -15.77 -2.42
C PHE A 24 13.24 -14.84 -3.23
N TYR A 25 13.71 -14.40 -4.40
CA TYR A 25 12.94 -13.60 -5.35
C TYR A 25 11.63 -14.31 -5.72
N ALA A 26 11.72 -15.58 -6.15
CA ALA A 26 10.56 -16.39 -6.52
C ALA A 26 9.67 -16.71 -5.30
N LYS A 27 10.27 -17.09 -4.16
CA LYS A 27 9.51 -17.48 -2.95
C LYS A 27 8.72 -16.32 -2.35
N LEU A 28 9.28 -15.11 -2.35
CA LEU A 28 8.63 -13.93 -1.80
C LEU A 28 7.75 -13.20 -2.81
N GLY A 29 7.79 -13.58 -4.10
CA GLY A 29 6.95 -12.98 -5.14
C GLY A 29 7.39 -11.57 -5.52
N PHE A 30 8.69 -11.35 -5.66
CA PHE A 30 9.20 -10.08 -6.19
C PHE A 30 8.88 -9.92 -7.68
N GLU A 31 8.65 -8.69 -8.10
CA GLU A 31 8.51 -8.29 -9.50
C GLU A 31 9.60 -7.25 -9.86
N ASP A 32 9.23 -6.13 -10.47
CA ASP A 32 10.15 -5.07 -10.89
C ASP A 32 10.50 -4.08 -9.77
N LYS A 33 9.72 -4.07 -8.68
CA LYS A 33 9.86 -3.12 -7.57
C LYS A 33 9.88 -3.80 -6.20
N ALA A 34 10.59 -3.17 -5.28
CA ALA A 34 10.74 -3.60 -3.90
C ALA A 34 10.63 -2.41 -2.97
N GLU A 35 10.01 -2.61 -1.81
CA GLU A 35 10.13 -1.70 -0.68
C GLU A 35 11.36 -2.06 0.14
N CYS A 36 12.08 -1.01 0.58
CA CYS A 36 13.28 -1.13 1.38
C CYS A 36 13.07 -0.32 2.66
N ILE A 37 13.01 -1.01 3.80
CA ILE A 37 12.59 -0.44 5.07
C ILE A 37 13.70 -0.67 6.09
N ILE A 38 14.06 0.36 6.85
CA ILE A 38 14.91 0.21 8.02
C ILE A 38 14.01 -0.10 9.21
N ARG A 39 14.27 -1.23 9.87
CA ARG A 39 13.59 -1.61 11.10
C ARG A 39 14.64 -2.00 12.13
N ASP A 40 14.65 -1.31 13.26
CA ASP A 40 15.63 -1.45 14.33
C ASP A 40 17.08 -1.25 13.81
N ASN A 41 17.75 -2.32 13.41
CA ASN A 41 19.07 -2.28 12.76
C ASN A 41 19.17 -3.26 11.58
N GLU A 42 18.02 -3.58 10.97
CA GLU A 42 17.89 -4.49 9.83
C GLU A 42 17.37 -3.73 8.61
N LEU A 43 17.89 -4.10 7.43
CA LEU A 43 17.34 -3.69 6.15
C LEU A 43 16.35 -4.75 5.68
N VAL A 44 15.06 -4.45 5.82
CA VAL A 44 13.98 -5.32 5.35
C VAL A 44 13.66 -4.97 3.91
N ILE A 45 13.85 -5.94 3.01
CA ILE A 45 13.46 -5.82 1.61
C ILE A 45 12.26 -6.73 1.38
N ARG A 46 11.15 -6.17 0.91
CA ARG A 46 9.94 -6.93 0.55
C ARG A 46 9.46 -6.50 -0.83
N PRO A 47 8.72 -7.36 -1.57
CA PRO A 47 8.11 -6.95 -2.82
C PRO A 47 7.33 -5.66 -2.61
N ALA A 48 7.45 -4.71 -3.54
CA ALA A 48 6.59 -3.55 -3.50
C ALA A 48 5.19 -4.07 -3.79
N ARG A 49 4.36 -4.11 -2.74
CA ARG A 49 2.94 -4.10 -2.99
C ARG A 49 2.71 -2.76 -3.65
N ILE A 50 2.31 -2.77 -4.92
CA ILE A 50 1.52 -1.66 -5.41
C ILE A 50 0.25 -1.79 -4.57
N ASP A 51 0.27 -1.16 -3.39
CA ASP A 51 -0.76 -1.32 -2.38
C ASP A 51 -2.12 -1.19 -3.07
N SER A 52 -3.10 -1.97 -2.63
CA SER A 52 -4.51 -1.62 -2.74
C SER A 52 -5.16 -1.48 -4.12
N ASN A 53 -4.85 -2.31 -5.13
CA ASN A 53 -5.72 -2.36 -6.33
C ASN A 53 -7.06 -3.07 -6.06
N GLY A 54 -7.32 -3.44 -4.80
CA GLY A 54 -8.51 -4.14 -4.37
C GLY A 54 -9.05 -3.76 -2.99
N GLU A 55 -8.33 -2.97 -2.19
CA GLU A 55 -8.69 -2.77 -0.77
C GLU A 55 -10.02 -2.04 -0.59
N PHE A 56 -10.40 -1.22 -1.57
CA PHE A 56 -11.71 -0.55 -1.63
C PHE A 56 -12.53 -1.00 -2.85
N ALA A 57 -12.12 -2.09 -3.51
CA ALA A 57 -12.78 -2.49 -4.76
C ALA A 57 -14.22 -2.95 -4.51
N GLU A 58 -14.49 -3.59 -3.38
CA GLU A 58 -15.83 -4.08 -3.07
C GLU A 58 -16.78 -2.92 -2.76
N GLU A 59 -16.34 -1.95 -1.97
CA GLU A 59 -17.10 -0.75 -1.60
C GLU A 59 -17.36 0.13 -2.82
N ILE A 60 -16.33 0.38 -3.64
CA ILE A 60 -16.49 1.14 -4.89
C ILE A 60 -17.47 0.44 -5.84
N LEU A 61 -17.39 -0.89 -5.95
CA LEU A 61 -18.29 -1.64 -6.82
C LEU A 61 -19.73 -1.61 -6.29
N SER A 62 -19.91 -1.75 -4.97
CA SER A 62 -21.22 -1.65 -4.30
C SER A 62 -21.87 -0.29 -4.54
N ASP A 63 -21.11 0.80 -4.36
CA ASP A 63 -21.57 2.16 -4.64
C ASP A 63 -21.98 2.33 -6.11
N LEU A 64 -21.15 1.89 -7.04
CA LEU A 64 -21.44 2.04 -8.46
C LEU A 64 -22.65 1.22 -8.90
N ILE A 65 -22.88 0.05 -8.32
CA ILE A 65 -24.08 -0.75 -8.56
C ILE A 65 -25.32 -0.04 -8.00
N LYS A 66 -25.25 0.54 -6.79
CA LYS A 66 -26.32 1.35 -6.20
C LYS A 66 -26.63 2.60 -7.04
N GLU A 67 -25.60 3.23 -7.60
CA GLU A 67 -25.71 4.37 -8.53
C GLU A 67 -26.27 3.95 -9.92
N GLY A 68 -26.46 2.65 -10.17
CA GLY A 68 -27.11 2.12 -11.37
C GLY A 68 -26.16 1.86 -12.55
N TYR A 69 -24.84 1.92 -12.33
CA TYR A 69 -23.87 1.62 -13.37
C TYR A 69 -23.86 0.12 -13.72
N SER A 70 -23.76 -0.17 -15.02
CA SER A 70 -23.69 -1.55 -15.52
C SER A 70 -22.83 -1.66 -16.78
N GLY A 71 -22.45 -2.89 -17.14
CA GLY A 71 -21.69 -3.19 -18.35
C GLY A 71 -20.37 -2.42 -18.46
N GLN A 72 -20.10 -1.85 -19.64
CA GLN A 72 -18.86 -1.09 -19.88
C GLN A 72 -18.81 0.25 -19.11
N ALA A 73 -19.96 0.83 -18.78
CA ALA A 73 -20.03 2.05 -17.99
C ALA A 73 -19.54 1.80 -16.55
N LEU A 74 -19.92 0.66 -15.96
CA LEU A 74 -19.45 0.24 -14.63
C LEU A 74 -17.93 0.09 -14.59
N LEU A 75 -17.34 -0.57 -15.58
CA LEU A 75 -15.88 -0.75 -15.65
C LEU A 75 -15.14 0.58 -15.79
N LYS A 76 -15.71 1.53 -16.54
CA LYS A 76 -15.11 2.85 -16.74
C LYS A 76 -15.13 3.66 -15.43
N GLU A 77 -16.27 3.71 -14.76
CA GLU A 77 -16.38 4.48 -13.50
C GLU A 77 -15.67 3.80 -12.34
N PHE A 78 -15.63 2.47 -12.30
CA PHE A 78 -14.84 1.73 -11.32
C PHE A 78 -13.36 2.11 -11.38
N LYS A 79 -12.76 2.13 -12.57
CA LYS A 79 -11.36 2.56 -12.75
C LYS A 79 -11.15 4.03 -12.35
N ASN A 80 -12.11 4.89 -12.68
CA ASN A 80 -12.06 6.32 -12.36
C ASN A 80 -12.10 6.56 -10.84
N ARG A 81 -13.04 5.92 -10.14
CA ARG A 81 -13.22 6.07 -8.68
C ARG A 81 -12.08 5.41 -7.92
N GLN A 82 -11.64 4.23 -8.35
CA GLN A 82 -10.46 3.56 -7.77
C GLN A 82 -9.20 4.43 -7.86
N ALA A 83 -8.97 5.12 -8.98
CA ALA A 83 -7.82 6.01 -9.14
C ALA A 83 -7.86 7.23 -8.20
N LYS A 84 -9.05 7.68 -7.77
CA LYS A 84 -9.24 8.85 -6.90
C LYS A 84 -9.23 8.52 -5.40
N VAL A 85 -9.74 7.35 -5.03
CA VAL A 85 -9.85 6.93 -3.62
C VAL A 85 -8.46 6.77 -3.00
N ARG A 86 -7.50 6.21 -3.74
CA ARG A 86 -6.15 5.93 -3.24
C ARG A 86 -5.36 7.20 -2.84
N PRO A 87 -5.22 8.25 -3.69
CA PRO A 87 -4.56 9.49 -3.28
C PRO A 87 -5.23 10.15 -2.07
N ALA A 88 -6.55 10.08 -1.98
CA ALA A 88 -7.30 10.67 -0.87
C ALA A 88 -7.01 9.96 0.45
N VAL A 89 -7.06 8.62 0.47
CA VAL A 89 -6.77 7.82 1.67
C VAL A 89 -5.31 7.98 2.10
N LYS A 90 -4.36 7.97 1.15
CA LYS A 90 -2.95 8.20 1.47
C LYS A 90 -2.73 9.58 2.08
N LYS A 91 -3.34 10.62 1.51
CA LYS A 91 -3.26 11.97 2.05
C LYS A 91 -3.85 12.04 3.46
N MET A 92 -5.00 11.39 3.69
CA MET A 92 -5.63 11.32 5.02
C MET A 92 -4.73 10.64 6.06
N LEU A 93 -4.08 9.53 5.69
CA LEU A 93 -3.10 8.85 6.54
C LEU A 93 -1.89 9.74 6.83
N ASP A 94 -1.33 10.39 5.80
CA ASP A 94 -0.20 11.31 5.95
C ASP A 94 -0.56 12.50 6.87
N ASP A 95 -1.76 13.05 6.73
CA ASP A 95 -2.26 14.16 7.55
C ASP A 95 -2.48 13.70 9.01
N ALA A 96 -3.06 12.52 9.23
CA ALA A 96 -3.21 11.93 10.56
C ALA A 96 -1.87 11.67 11.25
N HIS A 97 -0.86 11.21 10.50
CA HIS A 97 0.50 11.04 11.02
C HIS A 97 1.10 12.38 11.45
N LYS A 98 0.93 13.45 10.65
CA LYS A 98 1.41 14.80 11.00
C LYS A 98 0.69 15.38 12.22
N MET A 99 -0.61 15.12 12.37
CA MET A 99 -1.36 15.50 13.58
C MET A 99 -0.81 14.77 14.81
N ALA A 100 -0.55 13.47 14.69
CA ALA A 100 -0.01 12.67 15.78
C ALA A 100 1.41 13.10 16.20
N THR A 101 2.24 13.57 15.25
CA THR A 101 3.57 14.11 15.55
C THR A 101 3.56 15.58 15.99
N GLY A 102 2.40 16.24 15.97
CA GLY A 102 2.23 17.65 16.36
C GLY A 102 2.65 18.66 15.29
N GLU A 103 2.86 18.21 14.04
CA GLU A 103 3.19 19.06 12.88
C GLU A 103 1.94 19.73 12.28
N LEU A 104 0.74 19.22 12.58
CA LEU A 104 -0.54 19.75 12.15
C LEU A 104 -1.50 19.89 13.35
N GLU A 105 -2.43 20.85 13.31
CA GLU A 105 -3.50 20.94 14.30
C GLU A 105 -4.37 19.67 14.27
N SER A 106 -4.66 19.13 15.44
CA SER A 106 -5.52 17.94 15.57
C SER A 106 -6.94 18.26 15.12
N MET A 107 -7.47 17.45 14.20
CA MET A 107 -8.89 17.48 13.82
C MET A 107 -9.66 16.45 14.65
N SER A 108 -10.90 16.78 15.03
CA SER A 108 -11.80 15.83 15.69
C SER A 108 -12.41 14.86 14.67
N TYR A 109 -13.04 13.80 15.16
CA TYR A 109 -13.74 12.84 14.30
C TYR A 109 -14.84 13.52 13.47
N ASP A 110 -15.58 14.44 14.10
CA ASP A 110 -16.69 15.16 13.49
C ASP A 110 -16.21 16.13 12.39
N ASP A 111 -15.01 16.68 12.52
CA ASP A 111 -14.40 17.55 11.49
C ASP A 111 -14.04 16.78 10.20
N VAL A 112 -13.84 15.46 10.30
CA VAL A 112 -13.39 14.60 9.18
C VAL A 112 -14.54 13.86 8.53
N PHE A 113 -15.46 13.31 9.33
CA PHE A 113 -16.54 12.44 8.85
C PHE A 113 -17.92 13.11 8.84
N GLY A 114 -18.07 14.25 9.51
CA GLY A 114 -19.35 14.92 9.72
C GLY A 114 -20.24 14.20 10.74
N GLU A 115 -21.25 14.90 11.25
CA GLU A 115 -22.34 14.25 12.01
C GLU A 115 -23.18 13.43 11.03
N GLU A 116 -23.26 12.12 11.22
CA GLU A 116 -24.17 11.26 10.45
C GLU A 116 -25.62 11.69 10.73
N GLU A 117 -26.31 12.30 9.76
CA GLU A 117 -27.78 12.44 9.74
C GLU A 117 -28.47 11.20 9.18
#